data_AF-A0A971SWE7-F1
#
_entry.id   AF-A0A971SWE7-F1
#
_cell.length_a   1.000
_cell.length_b   1.000
_cell.length_c   1.000
_cell.angle_alpha   90.00
_cell.angle_beta   90.00
_cell.angle_gamma   90.00
#
_symmetry.space_group_name_H-M   'P 1'
#
loop_
_entity.id
_entity.type
_entity.pdbx_description
1 polymer ?
#
loop_
_entity_poly.entity_id
_entity_poly.type
_entity_poly.pdbx_seq_one_letter_code
_entity_poly.pdbx_strand_id
1 'polypeptide(L)'
;MQTPRDPQLRRKLIASMVLWVAVIFFVYSVLLNILYIKTTTDIAFMIPVLADIVPYAFDLTEICGILLGWAFIIFSAFKFDIKSAWGFVAVSMLLTMYKYIMKILTAYAMEGKALFADDIFNFLMANLAVPALIEFLLLAILLFIIYLVYRKVSSHVRFQKELEARLPNYNFDERALFFPIKKLFDKNNPLQKTIAWMSGVFALFRIEYLIMLDVQIGPPTDLTDLFWMIFNYLTALLLGFCAYLFMLYVMILLNSKDFIVGENSGQTGI
;
A
#
# COMPACT_ATOMS: atom_id res chain seq x y z
N MET A 1 18.22 -15.04 -20.51
CA MET A 1 17.27 -14.32 -21.40
C MET A 1 16.74 -13.09 -20.67
N GLN A 2 17.06 -11.87 -21.14
CA GLN A 2 16.33 -10.67 -20.70
C GLN A 2 14.86 -10.89 -21.08
N THR A 3 13.94 -10.90 -20.11
CA THR A 3 12.52 -10.83 -20.48
C THR A 3 12.39 -9.55 -21.32
N PRO A 4 11.84 -9.61 -22.54
CA PRO A 4 11.70 -8.43 -23.36
C PRO A 4 10.95 -7.41 -22.50
N ARG A 5 11.49 -6.18 -22.42
CA ARG A 5 10.80 -5.02 -21.83
C ARG A 5 9.54 -4.81 -22.64
N ASP A 6 8.49 -5.61 -22.43
CA ASP A 6 7.25 -5.48 -23.16
C ASP A 6 6.57 -4.19 -22.67
N PRO A 7 6.66 -3.11 -23.46
CA PRO A 7 6.13 -1.83 -23.04
C PRO A 7 4.59 -1.89 -22.97
N GLN A 8 3.96 -2.85 -23.66
CA GLN A 8 2.52 -3.06 -23.62
C GLN A 8 2.09 -3.68 -22.29
N LEU A 9 2.79 -4.72 -21.82
CA LEU A 9 2.52 -5.32 -20.51
C LEU A 9 2.64 -4.29 -19.38
N ARG A 10 3.67 -3.43 -19.43
CA ARG A 10 3.85 -2.35 -18.46
C ARG A 10 2.68 -1.36 -18.49
N ARG A 11 2.25 -0.92 -19.67
CA ARG A 11 1.09 -0.02 -19.82
C ARG A 11 -0.20 -0.65 -19.29
N LYS A 12 -0.44 -1.93 -19.59
CA LYS A 12 -1.60 -2.68 -19.08
C LYS A 12 -1.59 -2.76 -17.55
N LEU A 13 -0.43 -2.99 -16.93
CA LEU A 13 -0.30 -3.02 -15.48
C LEU A 13 -0.48 -1.65 -14.83
N ILE A 14 0.03 -0.57 -15.44
CA ILE A 14 -0.23 0.80 -14.97
C ILE A 14 -1.73 1.10 -15.05
N ALA A 15 -2.39 0.80 -16.18
CA ALA A 15 -3.83 1.00 -16.32
C ALA A 15 -4.63 0.19 -15.29
N SER A 16 -4.21 -1.05 -15.02
CA SER A 16 -4.79 -1.89 -13.98
C SER A 16 -4.59 -1.28 -12.58
N MET A 17 -3.39 -0.82 -12.24
CA MET A 17 -3.13 -0.13 -10.97
C MET A 17 -4.02 1.10 -10.84
N VAL A 18 -4.05 1.97 -11.86
CA VAL A 18 -4.90 3.16 -11.88
C VAL A 18 -6.35 2.76 -11.63
N LEU A 19 -6.87 1.76 -12.36
CA LEU A 19 -8.26 1.32 -12.21
C LEU A 19 -8.54 0.80 -10.78
N TRP A 20 -7.77 -0.17 -10.29
CA TRP A 20 -8.05 -0.79 -8.99
C TRP A 20 -7.85 0.19 -7.83
N VAL A 21 -6.76 0.95 -7.82
CA VAL A 21 -6.47 1.90 -6.74
C VAL A 21 -7.44 3.09 -6.81
N ALA A 22 -7.76 3.61 -8.01
CA ALA A 22 -8.74 4.68 -8.14
C ALA A 22 -10.14 4.24 -7.72
N VAL A 23 -10.57 3.01 -8.04
CA VAL A 23 -11.86 2.48 -7.60
C VAL A 23 -11.90 2.41 -6.07
N ILE A 24 -10.87 1.86 -5.42
CA ILE A 24 -10.83 1.77 -3.95
C ILE A 24 -10.83 3.18 -3.33
N PHE A 25 -10.01 4.10 -3.83
CA PHE A 25 -9.97 5.47 -3.33
C PHE A 25 -11.25 6.25 -3.61
N PHE A 26 -11.95 5.97 -4.71
CA PHE A 26 -13.28 6.54 -4.97
C PHE A 26 -14.31 6.01 -3.97
N VAL A 27 -14.34 4.70 -3.74
CA VAL A 27 -15.23 4.09 -2.72
C VAL A 27 -14.96 4.68 -1.35
N TYR A 28 -13.68 4.83 -0.96
CA TYR A 28 -13.28 5.48 0.28
C TYR A 28 -13.70 6.96 0.35
N SER A 29 -13.24 7.78 -0.60
CA SER A 29 -13.35 9.25 -0.51
C SER A 29 -14.75 9.79 -0.78
N VAL A 30 -15.57 9.03 -1.50
CA VAL A 30 -16.95 9.42 -1.85
C VAL A 30 -17.95 8.57 -1.09
N LEU A 31 -18.06 7.26 -1.38
CA LEU A 31 -19.16 6.45 -0.85
C LEU A 31 -19.08 6.28 0.67
N LEU A 32 -17.94 5.82 1.18
CA LEU A 32 -17.76 5.60 2.61
C LEU A 32 -17.68 6.92 3.38
N ASN A 33 -17.12 7.98 2.78
CA ASN A 33 -17.10 9.30 3.39
C ASN A 33 -18.51 9.89 3.53
N ILE A 34 -19.37 9.73 2.53
CA ILE A 34 -20.79 10.13 2.62
C ILE A 34 -21.48 9.38 3.76
N LEU A 35 -21.28 8.06 3.82
CA LEU A 35 -21.87 7.25 4.88
C LEU A 35 -21.36 7.68 6.24
N TYR A 36 -20.05 7.87 6.39
CA TYR A 36 -19.41 8.32 7.62
C TYR A 36 -20.01 9.62 8.12
N ILE A 37 -20.06 10.67 7.28
CA ILE A 37 -20.63 11.97 7.63
C ILE A 37 -22.10 11.81 8.04
N LYS A 38 -22.92 11.09 7.25
CA LYS A 38 -24.34 10.91 7.61
C LYS A 38 -24.51 10.19 8.95
N THR A 39 -23.71 9.17 9.23
CA THR A 39 -23.79 8.44 10.50
C THR A 39 -23.37 9.27 11.70
N THR A 40 -22.50 10.27 11.52
CA THR A 40 -22.00 11.12 12.61
C THR A 40 -22.82 12.39 12.82
N THR A 41 -23.45 12.95 11.77
CA THR A 41 -24.16 14.24 11.86
C THR A 41 -25.67 14.12 11.95
N ASP A 42 -26.28 13.00 11.55
CA ASP A 42 -27.73 12.84 11.51
C ASP A 42 -28.24 11.83 12.55
N ILE A 43 -29.01 12.33 13.52
CA ILE A 43 -29.61 11.55 14.61
C ILE A 43 -30.52 10.43 14.06
N ALA A 44 -31.14 10.62 12.88
CA ALA A 44 -31.98 9.60 12.26
C ALA A 44 -31.18 8.42 11.67
N PHE A 45 -29.89 8.62 11.37
CA PHE A 45 -28.97 7.60 10.85
C PHE A 45 -28.00 7.06 11.91
N MET A 46 -28.12 7.51 13.17
CA MET A 46 -27.41 6.98 14.33
C MET A 46 -27.94 5.60 14.75
N ILE A 47 -28.04 4.67 13.78
CA ILE A 47 -28.29 3.26 14.06
C ILE A 47 -27.01 2.72 14.70
N PRO A 48 -27.04 2.20 15.94
CA PRO A 48 -25.84 1.88 16.72
C PRO A 48 -24.83 1.00 15.95
N VAL A 49 -25.35 -0.02 15.25
CA VAL A 49 -24.52 -0.95 14.47
C VAL A 49 -23.82 -0.26 13.29
N LEU A 50 -24.45 0.71 12.63
CA LEU A 50 -23.85 1.46 11.53
C LEU A 50 -22.81 2.46 12.03
N ALA A 51 -23.09 3.15 13.14
CA ALA A 51 -22.15 4.06 13.77
C ALA A 51 -20.86 3.35 14.23
N ASP A 52 -20.97 2.09 14.65
CA ASP A 52 -19.81 1.28 15.04
C ASP A 52 -19.05 0.75 13.83
N ILE A 53 -19.72 0.22 12.79
CA ILE A 53 -19.06 -0.48 11.67
C ILE A 53 -18.45 0.46 10.63
N VAL A 54 -19.14 1.57 10.31
CA VAL A 54 -18.75 2.47 9.21
C VAL A 54 -17.36 3.06 9.39
N PRO A 55 -16.93 3.53 10.59
CA PRO A 55 -15.56 4.00 10.80
C PRO A 55 -14.50 2.94 10.52
N TYR A 56 -14.70 1.70 10.97
CA TYR A 56 -13.75 0.61 10.71
C TYR A 56 -13.68 0.26 9.21
N ALA A 57 -14.82 0.21 8.52
CA ALA A 57 -14.87 -0.05 7.09
C ALA A 57 -14.20 1.08 6.28
N PHE A 58 -14.37 2.32 6.72
CA PHE A 58 -13.72 3.50 6.15
C PHE A 58 -12.19 3.38 6.24
N ASP A 59 -11.66 3.16 7.44
CA ASP A 59 -10.22 3.03 7.68
C ASP A 59 -9.61 1.83 6.96
N LEU A 60 -10.30 0.68 6.97
CA LEU A 60 -9.83 -0.54 6.31
C LEU A 60 -9.73 -0.34 4.80
N THR A 61 -10.69 0.35 4.18
CA THR A 61 -10.70 0.61 2.74
C THR A 61 -9.54 1.51 2.34
N GLU A 62 -9.21 2.52 3.16
CA GLU A 62 -8.05 3.37 2.95
C GLU A 62 -6.75 2.58 2.97
N ILE A 63 -6.55 1.78 4.03
CA ILE A 63 -5.36 0.97 4.22
C ILE A 63 -5.20 0.00 3.05
N CYS A 64 -6.27 -0.69 2.63
CA CYS A 64 -6.25 -1.59 1.48
C CYS A 64 -5.79 -0.88 0.19
N GLY A 65 -6.27 0.34 -0.07
CA GLY A 65 -5.87 1.11 -1.25
C GLY A 65 -4.39 1.50 -1.22
N ILE A 66 -3.89 1.94 -0.07
CA ILE A 66 -2.47 2.29 0.13
C ILE A 66 -1.58 1.05 -0.06
N LEU A 67 -1.90 -0.05 0.61
CA LEU A 67 -1.13 -1.30 0.52
C LEU A 67 -1.15 -1.88 -0.90
N LEU A 68 -2.28 -1.77 -1.60
CA LEU A 68 -2.37 -2.19 -3.00
C LEU A 68 -1.45 -1.34 -3.88
N GLY A 69 -1.45 -0.02 -3.70
CA GLY A 69 -0.54 0.89 -4.39
C GLY A 69 0.93 0.54 -4.16
N TRP A 70 1.31 0.30 -2.89
CA TRP A 70 2.67 -0.13 -2.54
C TRP A 70 3.05 -1.48 -3.15
N ALA A 71 2.11 -2.43 -3.17
CA ALA A 71 2.32 -3.71 -3.81
C ALA A 71 2.60 -3.55 -5.32
N PHE A 72 1.85 -2.72 -6.04
CA PHE A 72 2.14 -2.43 -7.45
C PHE A 72 3.54 -1.81 -7.66
N ILE A 73 3.95 -0.88 -6.78
CA ILE A 73 5.28 -0.25 -6.84
C ILE A 73 6.39 -1.29 -6.62
N ILE A 74 6.30 -2.08 -5.56
CA ILE A 74 7.29 -3.14 -5.23
C ILE A 74 7.37 -4.14 -6.40
N PHE A 75 6.23 -4.60 -6.90
CA PHE A 75 6.17 -5.54 -8.02
C PHE A 75 6.86 -4.96 -9.26
N SER A 76 6.55 -3.70 -9.60
CA SER A 76 7.12 -3.03 -10.76
C SER A 76 8.64 -2.86 -10.66
N ALA A 77 9.16 -2.54 -9.46
CA ALA A 77 10.57 -2.31 -9.23
C ALA A 77 11.41 -3.58 -9.43
N PHE A 78 10.92 -4.73 -8.94
CA PHE A 78 11.63 -6.01 -9.09
C PHE A 78 11.40 -6.68 -10.44
N LYS A 79 10.27 -6.43 -11.11
CA LYS A 79 9.96 -7.04 -12.41
C LYS A 79 10.47 -6.25 -13.62
N PHE A 80 10.41 -4.92 -13.59
CA PHE A 80 10.67 -4.06 -14.75
C PHE A 80 11.86 -3.11 -14.58
N ASP A 81 12.67 -3.29 -13.54
CA ASP A 81 13.74 -2.38 -13.09
C ASP A 81 13.23 -1.13 -12.36
N ILE A 82 14.05 -0.57 -11.47
CA ILE A 82 13.71 0.54 -10.58
C ILE A 82 13.33 1.82 -11.36
N LYS A 83 13.93 2.02 -12.54
CA LYS A 83 13.61 3.16 -13.43
C LYS A 83 12.18 3.08 -13.97
N SER A 84 11.60 1.89 -14.09
CA SER A 84 10.23 1.71 -14.57
C SER A 84 9.19 1.92 -13.47
N ALA A 85 9.59 1.90 -12.19
CA ALA A 85 8.69 2.08 -11.05
C ALA A 85 8.16 3.52 -10.92
N TRP A 86 8.85 4.51 -11.49
CA TRP A 86 8.46 5.93 -11.41
C TRP A 86 7.04 6.22 -11.88
N GLY A 87 6.56 5.51 -12.91
CA GLY A 87 5.18 5.66 -13.38
C GLY A 87 4.15 5.24 -12.32
N PHE A 88 4.44 4.16 -11.58
CA PHE A 88 3.59 3.67 -10.50
C PHE A 88 3.64 4.61 -9.29
N VAL A 89 4.81 5.15 -8.97
CA VAL A 89 4.98 6.16 -7.91
C VAL A 89 4.18 7.42 -8.22
N ALA A 90 4.30 7.96 -9.43
CA ALA A 90 3.56 9.15 -9.85
C ALA A 90 2.04 8.94 -9.79
N VAL A 91 1.56 7.78 -10.27
CA VAL A 91 0.15 7.38 -10.15
C VAL A 91 -0.29 7.32 -8.69
N SER A 92 0.50 6.70 -7.81
CA SER A 92 0.17 6.62 -6.38
C SER A 92 0.08 8.01 -5.74
N MET A 93 1.02 8.91 -6.05
CA MET A 93 1.02 10.27 -5.50
C MET A 93 -0.20 11.08 -5.96
N LEU A 94 -0.54 11.01 -7.25
CA LEU A 94 -1.71 11.69 -7.80
C LEU A 94 -3.00 11.14 -7.19
N LEU A 95 -3.11 9.83 -7.01
CA LEU A 95 -4.27 9.18 -6.40
C LEU A 95 -4.40 9.52 -4.91
N THR A 96 -3.30 9.65 -4.16
CA THR A 96 -3.30 10.15 -2.78
C THR A 96 -3.84 11.59 -2.71
N MET A 97 -3.37 12.49 -3.57
CA MET A 97 -3.88 13.87 -3.61
C MET A 97 -5.37 13.91 -3.99
N TYR A 98 -5.75 13.16 -5.02
CA TYR A 98 -7.13 13.03 -5.46
C TYR A 98 -8.05 12.58 -4.32
N LYS A 99 -7.65 11.56 -3.56
CA LYS A 99 -8.41 11.01 -2.43
C LYS A 99 -8.76 12.08 -1.40
N TYR A 100 -7.79 12.87 -0.95
CA TYR A 100 -8.02 13.91 0.07
C TYR A 100 -8.83 15.08 -0.46
N ILE A 101 -8.58 15.51 -1.71
CA ILE A 101 -9.37 16.56 -2.36
C ILE A 101 -10.84 16.12 -2.46
N MET A 102 -11.10 14.89 -2.92
CA MET A 102 -12.46 14.35 -3.02
C MET A 102 -13.13 14.19 -1.66
N LYS A 103 -12.38 13.82 -0.61
CA LYS A 103 -12.90 13.74 0.76
C LYS A 103 -13.41 15.11 1.23
N ILE A 104 -12.64 16.17 1.00
CA ILE A 104 -13.03 17.55 1.36
C ILE A 104 -14.21 18.04 0.51
N LEU A 105 -14.18 17.80 -0.82
CA LEU A 105 -15.27 18.19 -1.71
C LEU A 105 -16.59 17.52 -1.34
N THR A 106 -16.52 16.23 -0.98
CA THR A 106 -17.69 15.46 -0.53
C THR A 106 -18.22 16.00 0.79
N ALA A 107 -17.34 16.28 1.75
CA ALA A 107 -17.74 16.88 3.03
C ALA A 107 -18.39 18.26 2.83
N TYR A 108 -17.79 19.11 1.99
CA TYR A 108 -18.35 20.40 1.63
C TYR A 108 -19.72 20.28 0.93
N ALA A 109 -19.90 19.30 0.05
CA ALA A 109 -21.18 19.07 -0.62
C ALA A 109 -22.30 18.65 0.37
N MET A 110 -21.94 18.01 1.48
CA MET A 110 -22.89 17.51 2.48
C MET A 110 -23.22 18.53 3.57
N GLU A 111 -22.20 19.18 4.14
CA GLU A 111 -22.35 20.09 5.27
C GLU A 111 -22.32 21.57 4.87
N GLY A 112 -22.01 21.87 3.60
CA GLY A 112 -21.98 23.22 3.06
C GLY A 112 -20.86 24.08 3.63
N LYS A 113 -21.09 25.39 3.71
CA LYS A 113 -20.10 26.37 4.20
C LYS A 113 -19.78 26.25 5.70
N ALA A 114 -20.58 25.51 6.47
CA ALA A 114 -20.33 25.28 7.89
C ALA A 114 -18.99 24.56 8.13
N LEU A 115 -18.53 23.78 7.15
CA LEU A 115 -17.23 23.09 7.17
C LEU A 115 -16.02 24.04 7.26
N PHE A 116 -16.18 25.29 6.82
CA PHE A 116 -15.16 26.34 6.80
C PHE A 116 -15.51 27.52 7.71
N ALA A 117 -16.39 27.31 8.70
CA ALA A 117 -16.79 28.37 9.62
C ALA A 117 -15.60 28.87 10.48
N ASP A 118 -14.60 28.00 10.69
CA ASP A 118 -13.33 28.32 11.33
C ASP A 118 -12.19 28.52 10.30
N ASP A 119 -11.00 28.86 10.80
CA ASP A 119 -9.78 29.10 10.03
C ASP A 119 -9.53 28.03 8.93
N ILE A 120 -9.80 28.43 7.68
CA ILE A 120 -9.66 27.61 6.47
C ILE A 120 -8.25 27.01 6.38
N PHE A 121 -7.23 27.75 6.82
CA PHE A 121 -5.86 27.27 6.77
C PHE A 121 -5.66 26.07 7.68
N ASN A 122 -6.14 26.13 8.93
CA ASN A 122 -6.04 25.01 9.88
C ASN A 122 -6.83 23.79 9.39
N PHE A 123 -8.02 24.01 8.81
CA PHE A 123 -8.81 22.93 8.23
C PHE A 123 -8.06 22.20 7.10
N LEU A 124 -7.48 22.95 6.16
CA LEU A 124 -6.72 22.38 5.04
C LEU A 124 -5.42 21.72 5.53
N MET A 125 -4.76 22.27 6.54
CA MET A 125 -3.58 21.66 7.12
C MET A 125 -3.90 20.30 7.75
N ALA A 126 -4.97 20.21 8.54
CA ALA A 126 -5.37 18.99 9.24
C ALA A 126 -5.94 17.91 8.31
N ASN A 127 -6.67 18.28 7.26
CA ASN A 127 -7.43 17.33 6.44
C ASN A 127 -6.80 17.01 5.07
N LEU A 128 -5.83 17.82 4.62
CA LEU A 128 -5.14 17.62 3.34
C LEU A 128 -3.62 17.56 3.53
N ALA A 129 -3.01 18.64 4.01
CA ALA A 129 -1.56 18.79 3.94
C ALA A 129 -0.80 17.82 4.84
N VAL A 130 -1.15 17.76 6.14
CA VAL A 130 -0.47 16.88 7.11
C VAL A 130 -0.69 15.40 6.77
N PRO A 131 -1.92 14.92 6.50
CA PRO A 131 -2.14 13.53 6.12
C PRO A 131 -1.41 13.13 4.83
N ALA A 132 -1.47 13.98 3.78
CA ALA A 132 -0.77 13.72 2.53
C ALA A 132 0.76 13.68 2.72
N LEU A 133 1.30 14.58 3.56
CA LEU A 133 2.73 14.62 3.87
C LEU A 133 3.17 13.34 4.60
N ILE A 134 2.37 12.83 5.53
CA ILE A 134 2.62 11.55 6.20
C ILE A 134 2.63 10.39 5.19
N GLU A 135 1.65 10.33 4.28
CA GLU A 135 1.63 9.28 3.25
C GLU A 135 2.81 9.38 2.29
N PHE A 136 3.24 10.59 1.92
CA PHE A 136 4.43 10.79 1.10
C PHE A 136 5.72 10.43 1.84
N LEU A 137 5.79 10.65 3.15
CA LEU A 137 6.90 10.19 3.98
C LEU A 137 6.97 8.65 3.98
N LEU A 138 5.83 7.98 4.18
CA LEU A 138 5.77 6.50 4.12
C LEU A 138 6.14 5.98 2.73
N LEU A 139 5.70 6.65 1.67
CA LEU A 139 6.09 6.35 0.29
C LEU A 139 7.61 6.55 0.08
N ALA A 140 8.20 7.60 0.63
CA ALA A 140 9.64 7.82 0.56
C ALA A 140 10.41 6.72 1.29
N ILE A 141 9.94 6.28 2.46
CA ILE A 141 10.50 5.15 3.20
C ILE A 141 10.40 3.85 2.37
N LEU A 142 9.28 3.64 1.68
CA LEU A 142 9.11 2.52 0.74
C LEU A 142 10.18 2.53 -0.35
N LEU A 143 10.35 3.67 -1.02
CA LEU A 143 11.34 3.80 -2.09
C LEU A 143 12.77 3.61 -1.57
N PHE A 144 13.06 4.08 -0.37
CA PHE A 144 14.33 3.87 0.29
C PHE A 144 14.59 2.38 0.59
N ILE A 145 13.60 1.65 1.12
CA ILE A 145 13.71 0.21 1.37
C ILE A 145 13.89 -0.56 0.05
N ILE A 146 13.10 -0.24 -0.98
CA ILE A 146 13.26 -0.83 -2.32
C ILE A 146 14.68 -0.60 -2.83
N TYR A 147 15.19 0.63 -2.73
CA TYR A 147 16.54 0.97 -3.16
C TYR A 147 17.62 0.16 -2.43
N LEU A 148 17.54 0.04 -1.10
CA LEU A 148 18.50 -0.73 -0.31
C LEU A 148 18.49 -2.21 -0.69
N VAL A 149 17.31 -2.80 -0.84
CA VAL A 149 17.16 -4.20 -1.22
C VAL A 149 17.64 -4.41 -2.66
N TYR A 150 17.24 -3.56 -3.59
CA TYR A 150 17.63 -3.63 -5.00
C TYR A 150 19.14 -3.48 -5.19
N ARG A 151 19.80 -2.60 -4.42
CA ARG A 151 21.26 -2.46 -4.44
C ARG A 151 21.97 -3.75 -4.04
N LYS A 152 21.46 -4.45 -3.02
CA LYS A 152 22.01 -5.74 -2.56
C LYS A 152 21.76 -6.87 -3.56
N VAL A 153 20.61 -6.85 -4.22
CA VAL A 153 20.28 -7.87 -5.24
C VAL A 153 21.08 -7.64 -6.51
N SER A 154 21.21 -6.41 -6.97
CA SER A 154 21.94 -6.11 -8.21
C SER A 154 23.43 -6.41 -8.10
N SER A 155 24.06 -6.26 -6.92
CA SER A 155 25.44 -6.72 -6.70
C SER A 155 25.55 -8.25 -6.77
N HIS A 156 24.58 -8.97 -6.19
CA HIS A 156 24.54 -10.43 -6.28
C HIS A 156 24.32 -10.92 -7.72
N VAL A 157 23.39 -10.31 -8.45
CA VAL A 157 23.12 -10.61 -9.86
C VAL A 157 24.35 -10.36 -10.73
N ARG A 158 25.07 -9.25 -10.52
CA ARG A 158 26.33 -8.97 -11.25
C ARG A 158 27.36 -10.07 -11.01
N PHE A 159 27.54 -10.47 -9.76
CA PHE A 159 28.46 -11.56 -9.41
C PHE A 159 28.08 -12.89 -10.06
N GLN A 160 26.79 -13.25 -10.09
CA GLN A 160 26.33 -14.47 -10.74
C GLN A 160 26.53 -14.44 -12.27
N LYS A 161 26.33 -13.29 -12.90
CA LYS A 161 26.64 -13.11 -14.34
C LYS A 161 28.13 -13.18 -14.65
N GLU A 162 28.98 -12.64 -13.76
CA GLU A 162 30.43 -12.78 -13.90
C GLU A 162 30.89 -14.23 -13.76
N LEU A 163 30.24 -15.02 -12.90
CA LEU A 163 30.46 -16.47 -12.79
C LEU A 163 29.97 -17.23 -14.03
N GLU A 164 28.81 -16.86 -14.57
CA GLU A 164 28.26 -17.40 -15.82
C GLU A 164 29.22 -17.21 -16.99
N ALA A 165 29.86 -16.04 -17.08
CA ALA A 165 30.86 -15.77 -18.10
C ALA A 165 32.17 -16.58 -17.94
N ARG A 166 32.43 -17.13 -16.75
CA ARG A 166 33.67 -17.86 -16.42
C ARG A 166 33.51 -19.38 -16.40
N LEU A 167 32.30 -19.89 -16.24
CA LEU A 167 32.01 -21.33 -16.09
C LEU A 167 31.23 -21.84 -17.31
N PRO A 168 31.81 -22.72 -18.16
CA PRO A 168 31.05 -23.36 -19.21
C PRO A 168 29.93 -24.22 -18.58
N ASN A 169 28.70 -24.03 -19.05
CA ASN A 169 27.45 -24.69 -18.60
C ASN A 169 26.76 -24.11 -17.34
N TYR A 170 27.18 -22.97 -16.79
CA TYR A 170 26.34 -22.25 -15.82
C TYR A 170 25.32 -21.38 -16.58
N ASN A 171 24.03 -21.50 -16.26
CA ASN A 171 22.97 -20.63 -16.80
C ASN A 171 22.23 -19.99 -15.63
N PHE A 172 22.34 -18.67 -15.50
CA PHE A 172 21.72 -17.95 -14.38
C PHE A 172 20.33 -17.44 -14.76
N ASP A 173 19.30 -17.96 -14.09
CA ASP A 173 17.93 -17.44 -14.21
C ASP A 173 17.68 -16.31 -13.19
N GLU A 174 17.77 -15.06 -13.67
CA GLU A 174 17.44 -13.87 -12.88
C GLU A 174 16.01 -13.89 -12.33
N ARG A 175 15.07 -14.49 -13.06
CA ARG A 175 13.66 -14.53 -12.67
C ARG A 175 13.45 -15.42 -11.44
N ALA A 176 14.19 -16.53 -11.38
CA ALA A 176 14.19 -17.48 -10.26
C ALA A 176 14.53 -16.83 -8.90
N LEU A 177 15.23 -15.69 -8.93
CA LEU A 177 15.64 -14.97 -7.72
C LEU A 177 14.49 -14.20 -7.06
N PHE A 178 13.47 -13.84 -7.84
CA PHE A 178 12.31 -13.06 -7.38
C PHE A 178 11.03 -13.90 -7.36
N PHE A 179 10.89 -14.83 -8.31
CA PHE A 179 9.73 -15.67 -8.53
C PHE A 179 10.14 -17.10 -8.89
N PRO A 180 9.33 -18.13 -8.56
CA PRO A 180 8.06 -18.06 -7.84
C PRO A 180 8.23 -17.92 -6.32
N ILE A 181 7.20 -17.39 -5.67
CA ILE A 181 7.09 -17.39 -4.20
C ILE A 181 6.79 -18.83 -3.75
N LYS A 182 7.80 -19.52 -3.21
CA LYS A 182 7.69 -20.93 -2.78
C LYS A 182 7.25 -21.12 -1.33
N LYS A 183 7.46 -20.11 -0.48
CA LYS A 183 7.20 -20.15 0.97
C LYS A 183 6.47 -18.88 1.39
N LEU A 184 5.68 -18.97 2.48
CA LEU A 184 5.04 -17.81 3.08
C LEU A 184 6.10 -16.81 3.61
N PHE A 185 7.20 -17.33 4.15
CA PHE A 185 8.36 -16.55 4.59
C PHE A 185 9.64 -17.12 4.00
N ASP A 186 10.33 -16.30 3.22
CA ASP A 186 11.64 -16.57 2.68
C ASP A 186 12.52 -15.33 2.86
N LYS A 187 13.48 -15.44 3.79
CA LYS A 187 14.42 -14.37 4.12
C LYS A 187 15.36 -14.05 2.95
N ASN A 188 15.51 -14.98 2.01
CA ASN A 188 16.38 -14.85 0.86
C ASN A 188 15.66 -14.24 -0.35
N ASN A 189 14.32 -14.26 -0.38
CA ASN A 189 13.55 -13.62 -1.44
C ASN A 189 13.51 -12.09 -1.20
N PRO A 190 14.11 -11.27 -2.09
CA PRO A 190 14.22 -9.84 -1.89
C PRO A 190 12.87 -9.11 -1.96
N LEU A 191 11.91 -9.64 -2.72
CA LEU A 191 10.56 -9.10 -2.80
C LEU A 191 9.84 -9.33 -1.46
N GLN A 192 9.86 -10.56 -0.93
CA GLN A 192 9.27 -10.84 0.39
C GLN A 192 9.96 -10.07 1.52
N LYS A 193 11.28 -9.90 1.42
CA LYS A 193 12.03 -9.04 2.35
C LYS A 193 11.54 -7.60 2.29
N THR A 194 11.36 -7.03 1.10
CA THR A 194 10.84 -5.65 0.96
C THR A 194 9.46 -5.52 1.59
N ILE A 195 8.55 -6.46 1.34
CA ILE A 195 7.20 -6.47 1.90
C ILE A 195 7.24 -6.60 3.43
N ALA A 196 8.09 -7.48 3.97
CA ALA A 196 8.26 -7.65 5.41
C ALA A 196 8.76 -6.38 6.10
N TRP A 197 9.75 -5.71 5.51
CA TRP A 197 10.30 -4.46 6.05
C TRP A 197 9.24 -3.35 6.03
N MET A 198 8.48 -3.23 4.94
CA MET A 198 7.40 -2.25 4.85
C MET A 198 6.24 -2.51 5.79
N SER A 199 5.88 -3.78 5.97
CA SER A 199 4.84 -4.18 6.93
C SER A 199 5.28 -3.89 8.36
N GLY A 200 6.57 -4.07 8.65
CA GLY A 200 7.17 -3.65 9.93
C GLY A 200 7.13 -2.14 10.13
N VAL A 201 7.51 -1.35 9.12
CA VAL A 201 7.40 0.13 9.16
C VAL A 201 5.95 0.56 9.38
N PHE A 202 5.00 -0.06 8.68
CA PHE A 202 3.58 0.24 8.84
C PHE A 202 3.09 -0.08 10.27
N ALA A 203 3.49 -1.23 10.83
CA ALA A 203 3.16 -1.59 12.21
C ALA A 203 3.75 -0.61 13.22
N LEU A 204 5.02 -0.23 13.03
CA LEU A 204 5.71 0.74 13.89
C LEU A 204 5.01 2.11 13.85
N PHE A 205 4.61 2.58 12.67
CA PHE A 205 3.90 3.84 12.55
C PHE A 205 2.55 3.82 13.26
N ARG A 206 1.84 2.68 13.23
CA ARG A 206 0.58 2.50 13.98
C ARG A 206 0.81 2.46 15.49
N ILE A 207 1.88 1.82 15.94
CA ILE A 207 2.27 1.80 17.37
C ILE A 207 2.65 3.21 17.83
N GLU A 208 3.45 3.94 17.04
CA GLU A 208 3.85 5.31 17.37
C GLU A 208 2.64 6.23 17.47
N TYR A 209 1.68 6.11 16.55
CA TYR A 209 0.41 6.83 16.62
C TYR A 209 -0.38 6.51 17.90
N LEU A 210 -0.45 5.23 18.29
CA LEU A 210 -1.09 4.83 19.56
C LEU A 210 -0.36 5.40 20.77
N ILE A 211 0.98 5.40 20.79
CA ILE A 211 1.77 6.01 21.86
C ILE A 211 1.47 7.51 21.97
N MET A 212 1.37 8.22 20.84
CA MET A 212 1.03 9.64 20.84
C MET A 212 -0.37 9.89 21.42
N LEU A 213 -1.35 9.04 21.09
CA LEU A 213 -2.69 9.12 21.67
C LEU A 213 -2.68 8.83 23.18
N ASP A 214 -1.99 7.78 23.61
CA ASP A 214 -1.91 7.41 25.03
C ASP A 214 -1.22 8.51 25.86
N VAL A 215 -0.20 9.17 25.31
CA VAL A 215 0.46 10.33 25.96
C VAL A 215 -0.52 11.50 26.13
N GLN A 216 -1.45 11.70 25.20
CA GLN A 216 -2.48 12.75 25.31
C GLN A 216 -3.59 12.39 26.30
N ILE A 217 -3.97 11.11 26.37
CA ILE A 217 -5.05 10.63 27.25
C ILE A 217 -4.56 10.50 28.70
N GLY A 218 -3.30 10.11 28.91
CA GLY A 218 -2.71 9.87 30.23
C GLY A 218 -2.65 8.38 30.59
N PRO A 219 -2.08 8.04 31.76
CA PRO A 219 -1.89 6.65 32.17
C PRO A 219 -3.23 5.95 32.43
N PRO A 220 -3.29 4.60 32.25
CA PRO A 220 -4.51 3.83 32.49
C PRO A 220 -4.95 3.95 33.96
N THR A 221 -6.26 4.12 34.16
CA THR A 221 -6.82 4.37 35.50
C THR A 221 -7.19 3.09 36.25
N ASP A 222 -7.45 2.01 35.52
CA ASP A 222 -7.75 0.69 36.07
C ASP A 222 -7.13 -0.46 35.25
N LEU A 223 -7.39 -1.70 35.68
CA LEU A 223 -6.94 -2.91 34.98
C LEU A 223 -7.59 -3.06 33.61
N THR A 224 -8.83 -2.59 33.44
CA THR A 224 -9.59 -2.70 32.18
C THR A 224 -8.96 -1.84 31.10
N ASP A 225 -8.66 -0.58 31.43
CA ASP A 225 -7.94 0.37 30.58
C ASP A 225 -6.57 -0.20 30.18
N LEU A 226 -5.85 -0.78 31.14
CA LEU A 226 -4.56 -1.41 30.87
C LEU A 226 -4.68 -2.56 29.86
N PHE A 227 -5.68 -3.44 30.00
CA PHE A 227 -5.91 -4.53 29.06
C PHE A 227 -6.32 -4.02 27.67
N TRP A 228 -7.16 -2.99 27.59
CA TRP A 228 -7.53 -2.36 26.32
C TRP A 228 -6.35 -1.71 25.63
N MET A 229 -5.50 -1.01 26.39
CA MET A 229 -4.27 -0.43 25.87
C MET A 229 -3.37 -1.51 25.27
N ILE A 230 -3.09 -2.61 26.01
CA ILE A 230 -2.31 -3.75 25.50
C ILE A 230 -2.95 -4.36 24.24
N PHE A 231 -4.28 -4.54 24.24
CA PHE A 231 -5.00 -5.09 23.11
C PHE A 231 -4.88 -4.22 21.86
N ASN A 232 -4.91 -2.89 22.00
CA ASN A 232 -4.71 -1.95 20.89
C ASN A 232 -3.31 -2.08 20.29
N TYR A 233 -2.26 -2.19 21.11
CA TYR A 233 -0.90 -2.43 20.64
C TYR A 233 -0.73 -3.77 19.92
N LEU A 234 -1.32 -4.85 20.46
CA LEU A 234 -1.32 -6.15 19.81
C LEU A 234 -2.07 -6.12 18.47
N THR A 235 -3.16 -5.38 18.41
CA THR A 235 -3.94 -5.20 17.17
C THR A 235 -3.14 -4.43 16.11
N ALA A 236 -2.36 -3.43 16.50
CA ALA A 236 -1.46 -2.72 15.58
C ALA A 236 -0.38 -3.65 14.98
N LEU A 237 0.20 -4.54 15.80
CA LEU A 237 1.14 -5.57 15.32
C LEU A 237 0.45 -6.57 14.38
N LEU A 238 -0.75 -7.03 14.73
CA LEU A 238 -1.54 -7.93 13.90
C LEU A 238 -1.89 -7.28 12.56
N LEU A 239 -2.22 -5.99 12.55
CA LEU A 239 -2.50 -5.24 11.34
C LEU A 239 -1.26 -5.17 10.42
N GLY A 240 -0.06 -5.02 10.99
CA GLY A 240 1.19 -5.14 10.26
C GLY A 240 1.36 -6.52 9.60
N PHE A 241 1.06 -7.58 10.33
CA PHE A 241 1.07 -8.94 9.77
C PHE A 241 0.02 -9.14 8.66
N CYS A 242 -1.19 -8.61 8.83
CA CYS A 242 -2.21 -8.62 7.79
C CYS A 242 -1.76 -7.82 6.55
N ALA A 243 -1.08 -6.69 6.74
CA ALA A 243 -0.52 -5.90 5.63
C ALA A 243 0.52 -6.70 4.84
N TYR A 244 1.36 -7.48 5.54
CA TYR A 244 2.31 -8.40 4.91
C TYR A 244 1.60 -9.43 4.04
N LEU A 245 0.61 -10.14 4.61
CA LEU A 245 -0.15 -11.17 3.90
C LEU A 245 -0.91 -10.60 2.70
N PHE A 246 -1.52 -9.43 2.86
CA PHE A 246 -2.25 -8.76 1.78
C PHE A 246 -1.34 -8.39 0.61
N MET A 247 -0.22 -7.71 0.88
CA MET A 247 0.75 -7.37 -0.17
C MET A 247 1.33 -8.64 -0.82
N LEU A 248 1.63 -9.68 -0.04
CA LEU A 248 2.11 -10.96 -0.57
C LEU A 248 1.07 -11.62 -1.49
N TYR A 249 -0.20 -11.61 -1.09
CA TYR A 249 -1.30 -12.13 -1.89
C TYR A 249 -1.43 -11.39 -3.23
N VAL A 250 -1.36 -10.05 -3.21
CA VAL A 250 -1.36 -9.23 -4.43
C VAL A 250 -0.19 -9.61 -5.35
N MET A 251 1.00 -9.84 -4.81
CA MET A 251 2.18 -10.24 -5.60
C MET A 251 1.98 -11.57 -6.31
N ILE A 252 1.41 -12.54 -5.60
CA ILE A 252 1.10 -13.87 -6.14
C ILE A 252 0.07 -13.73 -7.27
N LEU A 253 -0.97 -12.92 -7.09
CA LEU A 253 -1.98 -12.64 -8.12
C LEU A 253 -1.40 -11.93 -9.36
N LEU A 254 -0.51 -10.95 -9.16
CA LEU A 254 0.11 -10.23 -10.27
C LEU A 254 1.03 -11.15 -11.08
N ASN A 255 1.78 -12.03 -10.39
CA ASN A 255 2.67 -12.98 -11.05
C ASN A 255 1.92 -14.12 -11.77
N SER A 256 0.77 -14.57 -11.26
CA SER A 256 -0.05 -15.61 -11.93
C SER A 256 -0.73 -15.08 -13.19
N LYS A 257 -1.18 -13.82 -13.19
CA LYS A 257 -1.77 -13.17 -14.38
C LYS A 257 -0.78 -13.02 -15.53
N ASP A 258 0.52 -12.84 -15.24
CA ASP A 258 1.55 -12.83 -16.28
C ASP A 258 1.79 -14.20 -16.93
N PHE A 259 1.59 -15.28 -16.17
CA PHE A 259 1.70 -16.65 -16.68
C PHE A 259 0.61 -16.93 -17.72
N ILE A 260 -0.63 -16.47 -17.45
CA ILE A 260 -1.80 -16.63 -18.33
C ILE A 260 -1.67 -15.80 -19.62
N VAL A 261 -1.06 -14.61 -19.55
CA VAL A 261 -0.83 -13.77 -20.75
C VAL A 261 0.33 -14.30 -21.61
N GLY A 262 1.34 -14.92 -21.00
CA GLY A 262 2.45 -15.55 -21.71
C GLY A 262 2.04 -16.77 -22.52
N GLU A 263 1.12 -17.61 -22.03
CA GLU A 263 0.61 -18.78 -22.76
C GLU A 263 -0.22 -18.39 -23.99
N ASN A 264 -1.04 -17.35 -23.90
CA ASN A 264 -1.90 -16.92 -25.02
C ASN A 264 -1.13 -16.18 -26.14
N SER A 265 0.10 -15.74 -25.91
CA SER A 265 0.96 -15.20 -26.98
C SER A 265 1.75 -16.28 -27.76
N GLY A 266 1.68 -17.55 -27.34
CA GLY A 266 2.36 -18.68 -27.98
C GLY A 266 1.48 -19.56 -28.87
N GLN A 267 0.18 -19.25 -29.01
CA GLN A 267 -0.79 -20.09 -29.74
C GLN A 267 -1.48 -19.39 -30.93
N THR A 268 -0.78 -18.51 -31.64
CA THR A 268 -1.14 -18.20 -33.04
C THR A 268 -0.05 -18.70 -33.95
N GLY A 269 0.02 -20.03 -34.05
CA GLY A 269 0.76 -20.77 -35.06
C GLY A 269 -0.18 -21.78 -35.70
N ILE A 270 -1.12 -21.27 -36.50
CA ILE A 270 -1.68 -21.94 -37.69
C ILE A 270 -1.86 -20.85 -38.74
#